data_AF-A0A1A8G824-F1
#
_entry.id   AF-A0A1A8G824-F1
#
_cell.length_a   1.000
_cell.length_b   1.000
_cell.length_c   1.000
_cell.angle_alpha   90.00
_cell.angle_beta   90.00
_cell.angle_gamma   90.00
#
_symmetry.space_group_name_H-M   'P 1'
#
loop_
_entity.id
_entity.type
_entity.pdbx_description
1 polymer ?
#
loop_
_entity_poly.entity_id
_entity_poly.type
_entity_poly.pdbx_seq_one_letter_code
_entity_poly.pdbx_strand_id
1 'polypeptide(L)'
;VQHLMSQPCPSLPEGVARRRWKALKVEDRSELEETEMLLRCLQDRAHKIHDRRQKLAHLAQQLHGRKQQCEQHQTLLQKAQKALLSCDQQLKQLKKEAEAVMSQLITWQSLRDELQACVAATLDFMQINLLTFNQSELSVEIRPRLCSSLSSNKLESLKLSVTWDHVDQFRLQVDEG
;
A
#
# COMPACT_ATOMS: atom_id res chain seq x y z
N VAL A 1 -70.88 74.69 -15.64
CA VAL A 1 -69.47 74.85 -15.18
C VAL A 1 -69.12 76.32 -14.85
N GLN A 2 -70.10 77.23 -14.73
CA GLN A 2 -69.86 78.67 -14.57
C GLN A 2 -69.83 79.20 -13.12
N HIS A 3 -69.84 78.34 -12.10
CA HIS A 3 -69.92 78.77 -10.69
C HIS A 3 -68.64 78.64 -9.86
N LEU A 4 -67.52 78.21 -10.46
CA LEU A 4 -66.23 78.06 -9.76
C LEU A 4 -65.31 79.29 -9.87
N MET A 5 -65.70 80.32 -10.63
CA MET A 5 -64.85 81.50 -10.91
C MET A 5 -65.26 82.77 -10.14
N SER A 6 -66.22 82.66 -9.21
CA SER A 6 -66.79 83.81 -8.46
C SER A 6 -66.60 83.67 -6.94
N GLN A 7 -65.45 83.15 -6.50
CA GLN A 7 -64.98 83.38 -5.14
C GLN A 7 -63.91 84.48 -5.17
N PRO A 8 -64.03 85.55 -4.36
CA PRO A 8 -62.99 86.55 -4.25
C PRO A 8 -61.71 85.88 -3.72
N CYS A 9 -60.62 85.98 -4.47
CA CYS A 9 -59.32 85.50 -4.00
C CYS A 9 -58.96 86.24 -2.70
N PRO A 10 -58.61 85.53 -1.60
CA PRO A 10 -58.18 86.19 -0.39
C PRO A 10 -56.94 87.05 -0.70
N SER A 11 -57.00 88.34 -0.39
CA SER A 11 -55.89 89.29 -0.56
C SER A 11 -54.76 88.92 0.39
N LEU A 12 -53.84 88.07 -0.08
CA LEU A 12 -52.63 87.75 0.67
C LEU A 12 -51.75 89.00 0.78
N PRO A 13 -51.20 89.32 1.97
CA PRO A 13 -50.31 90.45 2.15
C PRO A 13 -49.12 90.39 1.19
N GLU A 14 -48.72 91.53 0.62
CA GLU A 14 -47.56 91.62 -0.28
C GLU A 14 -46.33 90.95 0.35
N GLY A 15 -45.72 90.02 -0.39
CA GLY A 15 -44.52 89.30 0.03
C GLY A 15 -44.75 87.96 0.76
N VAL A 16 -45.97 87.56 1.11
CA VAL A 16 -46.24 86.22 1.70
C VAL A 16 -45.99 85.10 0.70
N ALA A 17 -46.44 85.25 -0.56
CA ALA A 17 -46.17 84.28 -1.62
C ALA A 17 -44.65 84.08 -1.85
N ARG A 18 -43.89 85.18 -1.81
CA ARG A 18 -42.42 85.15 -1.95
C ARG A 18 -41.75 84.44 -0.78
N ARG A 19 -42.22 84.65 0.46
CA ARG A 19 -41.71 83.95 1.64
C ARG A 19 -42.01 82.45 1.58
N ARG A 20 -43.23 82.06 1.19
CA ARG A 20 -43.62 80.65 1.00
C ARG A 20 -42.79 79.96 -0.08
N TRP A 21 -42.57 80.61 -1.22
CA TRP A 21 -41.71 80.07 -2.29
C TRP A 21 -40.26 79.89 -1.84
N LYS A 22 -39.71 80.84 -1.06
CA LYS A 22 -38.36 80.71 -0.50
C LYS A 22 -38.26 79.56 0.50
N ALA A 23 -39.25 79.39 1.38
CA ALA A 23 -39.29 78.28 2.33
C ALA A 23 -39.36 76.92 1.59
N LEU A 24 -40.27 76.81 0.63
CA LEU A 24 -40.40 75.60 -0.20
C LEU A 24 -39.11 75.29 -0.97
N LYS A 25 -38.41 76.29 -1.50
CA LYS A 25 -37.13 76.08 -2.20
C LYS A 25 -36.02 75.58 -1.26
N VAL A 26 -36.04 75.99 0.01
CA VAL A 26 -35.09 75.49 1.02
C VAL A 26 -35.44 74.06 1.41
N GLU A 27 -36.72 73.77 1.59
CA GLU A 27 -37.24 72.42 1.88
C GLU A 27 -36.93 71.44 0.74
N ASP A 28 -37.26 71.79 -0.50
CA ASP A 28 -36.96 71.01 -1.71
C ASP A 28 -35.45 70.71 -1.85
N ARG A 29 -34.60 71.71 -1.55
CA ARG A 29 -33.15 71.50 -1.54
C ARG A 29 -32.71 70.54 -0.41
N SER A 30 -33.29 70.66 0.78
CA SER A 30 -32.98 69.78 1.91
C SER A 30 -33.39 68.34 1.61
N GLU A 31 -34.59 68.14 1.06
CA GLU A 31 -35.10 66.83 0.65
C GLU A 31 -34.23 66.21 -0.46
N LEU A 32 -33.76 67.02 -1.41
CA LEU A 32 -32.82 66.58 -2.44
C LEU A 32 -31.48 66.11 -1.82
N GLU A 33 -30.92 66.88 -0.88
CA GLU A 33 -29.67 66.53 -0.20
C GLU A 33 -29.83 65.22 0.63
N GLU A 34 -30.97 65.04 1.30
CA GLU A 34 -31.29 63.81 2.05
C GLU A 34 -31.46 62.59 1.13
N THR A 35 -32.19 62.74 0.03
CA THR A 35 -32.40 61.66 -0.95
C THR A 35 -31.10 61.28 -1.65
N GLU A 36 -30.23 62.24 -1.97
CA GLU A 36 -28.90 61.97 -2.54
C GLU A 36 -28.01 61.22 -1.54
N MET A 37 -28.03 61.60 -0.25
CA MET A 37 -27.31 60.86 0.80
C MET A 37 -27.81 59.41 0.91
N LEU A 38 -29.13 59.20 0.88
CA LEU A 38 -29.72 57.87 0.94
C LEU A 38 -29.33 57.03 -0.29
N LEU A 39 -29.33 57.62 -1.49
CA LEU A 39 -28.89 56.96 -2.72
C LEU A 39 -27.43 56.51 -2.63
N ARG A 40 -26.52 57.37 -2.14
CA ARG A 40 -25.11 57.02 -1.91
C ARG A 40 -24.98 55.88 -0.90
N CYS A 41 -25.69 55.94 0.22
CA CYS A 41 -25.72 54.86 1.21
C CYS A 41 -26.21 53.52 0.64
N LEU A 42 -27.26 53.55 -0.19
CA LEU A 42 -27.79 52.37 -0.85
C LEU A 42 -26.81 51.80 -1.87
N GLN A 43 -26.13 52.65 -2.64
CA GLN A 43 -25.07 52.25 -3.57
C GLN A 43 -23.92 51.57 -2.84
N ASP A 44 -23.41 52.15 -1.75
CA ASP A 44 -22.34 51.55 -0.94
C ASP A 44 -22.74 50.19 -0.38
N ARG A 45 -24.00 50.08 0.07
CA ARG A 45 -24.54 48.82 0.58
C ARG A 45 -24.65 47.77 -0.53
N ALA A 46 -25.06 48.17 -1.74
CA ALA A 46 -25.14 47.28 -2.90
C ALA A 46 -23.75 46.73 -3.28
N HIS A 47 -22.73 47.59 -3.31
CA HIS A 47 -21.33 47.18 -3.55
C HIS A 47 -20.86 46.18 -2.49
N LYS A 48 -21.07 46.46 -1.20
CA LYS A 48 -20.73 45.54 -0.10
C LYS A 48 -21.43 44.19 -0.22
N ILE A 49 -22.69 44.16 -0.66
CA ILE A 49 -23.43 42.92 -0.91
C ILE A 49 -22.80 42.16 -2.07
N HIS A 50 -22.42 42.86 -3.14
CA HIS A 50 -21.76 42.25 -4.30
C HIS A 50 -20.42 41.60 -3.91
N ASP A 51 -19.56 42.30 -3.19
CA ASP A 51 -18.27 41.77 -2.72
C ASP A 51 -18.45 40.53 -1.84
N ARG A 52 -19.43 40.55 -0.94
CA ARG A 52 -19.77 39.40 -0.09
C ARG A 52 -20.24 38.21 -0.92
N ARG A 53 -21.06 38.44 -1.95
CA ARG A 53 -21.52 37.38 -2.87
C ARG A 53 -20.35 36.76 -3.62
N GLN A 54 -19.42 37.56 -4.12
CA GLN A 54 -18.23 37.05 -4.80
C GLN A 54 -17.36 36.18 -3.87
N LYS A 55 -17.11 36.66 -2.64
CA LYS A 55 -16.37 35.89 -1.63
C LYS A 55 -17.05 34.55 -1.31
N LEU A 56 -18.38 34.56 -1.13
CA LEU A 56 -19.14 33.34 -0.87
C LEU A 56 -19.09 32.37 -2.04
N ALA A 57 -19.21 32.86 -3.29
CA ALA A 57 -19.10 32.03 -4.48
C ALA A 57 -17.73 31.35 -4.55
N HIS A 58 -16.65 32.09 -4.26
CA HIS A 58 -15.30 31.54 -4.24
C HIS A 58 -15.13 30.47 -3.15
N LEU A 59 -15.60 30.72 -1.93
CA LEU A 59 -15.56 29.75 -0.83
C LEU A 59 -16.39 28.49 -1.15
N ALA A 60 -17.55 28.64 -1.76
CA ALA A 60 -18.38 27.51 -2.18
C ALA A 60 -17.65 26.63 -3.22
N GLN A 61 -16.96 27.25 -4.18
CA GLN A 61 -16.14 26.52 -5.15
C GLN A 61 -14.98 25.78 -4.49
N GLN A 62 -14.28 26.42 -3.54
CA GLN A 62 -13.20 25.77 -2.79
C GLN A 62 -13.72 24.59 -1.96
N LEU A 63 -14.87 24.74 -1.29
CA LEU A 63 -15.50 23.65 -0.54
C LEU A 63 -15.88 22.48 -1.43
N HIS A 64 -16.40 22.76 -2.63
CA HIS A 64 -16.72 21.72 -3.60
C HIS A 64 -15.46 20.95 -4.03
N GLY A 65 -14.37 21.66 -4.34
CA GLY A 65 -13.09 21.03 -4.67
C GLY A 65 -12.55 20.16 -3.53
N ARG A 66 -12.60 20.65 -2.28
CA ARG A 66 -12.19 19.86 -1.11
C ARG A 66 -13.05 18.61 -0.91
N LYS A 67 -14.36 18.71 -1.12
CA LYS A 67 -15.26 17.55 -1.05
C LYS A 67 -14.86 16.46 -2.05
N GLN A 68 -14.60 16.85 -3.30
CA GLN A 68 -14.15 15.90 -4.33
C GLN A 68 -12.81 15.24 -3.97
N GLN A 69 -11.85 16.01 -3.44
CA GLN A 69 -10.57 15.47 -2.96
C GLN A 69 -10.76 14.45 -1.82
N CYS A 70 -11.65 14.73 -0.86
CA CYS A 70 -11.97 13.79 0.20
C CYS A 70 -12.54 12.46 -0.35
N GLU A 71 -13.45 12.52 -1.31
CA GLU A 71 -14.04 11.33 -1.95
C GLU A 71 -12.97 10.51 -2.70
N GLN A 72 -12.04 11.18 -3.39
CA GLN A 72 -10.91 10.53 -4.06
C GLN A 72 -9.97 9.86 -3.07
N HIS A 73 -9.59 10.55 -1.98
CA HIS A 73 -8.75 9.98 -0.92
C HIS A 73 -9.43 8.79 -0.24
N GLN A 74 -10.74 8.85 -0.01
CA GLN A 74 -11.49 7.74 0.58
C GLN A 74 -11.46 6.50 -0.34
N THR A 75 -11.58 6.71 -1.65
CA THR A 75 -11.47 5.64 -2.64
C THR A 75 -10.07 5.02 -2.66
N LEU A 76 -9.02 5.84 -2.61
CA LEU A 76 -7.63 5.36 -2.54
C LEU A 76 -7.36 4.59 -1.25
N LEU A 77 -7.86 5.08 -0.12
CA LEU A 77 -7.72 4.42 1.18
C LEU A 77 -8.36 3.03 1.17
N GLN A 78 -9.57 2.90 0.61
CA GLN A 78 -10.23 1.60 0.47
C GLN A 78 -9.43 0.63 -0.41
N LYS A 79 -8.83 1.12 -1.51
CA LYS A 79 -7.96 0.30 -2.36
C LYS A 79 -6.71 -0.16 -1.60
N ALA A 80 -6.06 0.74 -0.86
CA ALA A 80 -4.90 0.41 -0.06
C ALA A 80 -5.23 -0.62 1.04
N GLN A 81 -6.37 -0.48 1.72
CA GLN A 81 -6.83 -1.45 2.71
C GLN A 81 -7.08 -2.82 2.11
N LYS A 82 -7.72 -2.90 0.93
CA LYS A 82 -7.92 -4.19 0.22
C LYS A 82 -6.60 -4.84 -0.16
N ALA A 83 -5.65 -4.05 -0.67
CA ALA A 83 -4.31 -4.55 -1.00
C ALA A 83 -3.59 -5.08 0.25
N LEU A 84 -3.64 -4.36 1.37
CA LEU A 84 -3.06 -4.78 2.63
C LEU A 84 -3.63 -6.13 3.11
N LEU A 85 -4.96 -6.28 3.07
CA LEU A 85 -5.63 -7.54 3.44
C LEU A 85 -5.20 -8.70 2.54
N SER A 86 -5.06 -8.48 1.24
CA SER A 86 -4.55 -9.49 0.30
C SER A 86 -3.12 -9.88 0.64
N CYS A 87 -2.25 -8.92 0.97
CA CYS A 87 -0.87 -9.20 1.36
C CYS A 87 -0.82 -10.00 2.67
N ASP A 88 -1.64 -9.65 3.66
CA ASP A 88 -1.71 -10.39 4.92
C ASP A 88 -2.14 -11.85 4.72
N GLN A 89 -3.09 -12.11 3.82
CA GLN A 89 -3.48 -13.46 3.44
C GLN A 89 -2.34 -14.23 2.76
N GLN A 90 -1.63 -13.60 1.82
CA GLN A 90 -0.48 -14.21 1.16
C GLN A 90 0.66 -14.51 2.14
N LEU A 91 0.93 -13.61 3.07
CA LEU A 91 1.93 -13.82 4.12
C LEU A 91 1.56 -14.99 5.03
N LYS A 92 0.30 -15.10 5.44
CA LYS A 92 -0.19 -16.24 6.22
C LYS A 92 -0.02 -17.57 5.46
N GLN A 93 -0.26 -17.56 4.15
CA GLN A 93 -0.08 -18.74 3.31
C GLN A 93 1.39 -19.14 3.20
N LEU A 94 2.27 -18.18 2.86
CA LEU A 94 3.72 -18.41 2.79
C LEU A 94 4.29 -18.90 4.12
N LYS A 95 3.81 -18.37 5.24
CA LYS A 95 4.22 -18.83 6.57
C LYS A 95 3.86 -20.31 6.80
N LYS A 96 2.65 -20.72 6.44
CA LYS A 96 2.23 -22.13 6.55
C LYS A 96 3.06 -23.04 5.65
N GLU A 97 3.33 -22.61 4.42
CA GLU A 97 4.18 -23.35 3.49
C GLU A 97 5.61 -23.51 4.02
N ALA A 98 6.19 -22.43 4.56
CA ALA A 98 7.50 -22.47 5.19
C ALA A 98 7.53 -23.41 6.41
N GLU A 99 6.52 -23.35 7.26
CA GLU A 99 6.39 -24.27 8.42
C GLU A 99 6.28 -25.74 7.99
N ALA A 100 5.53 -26.02 6.91
CA ALA A 100 5.42 -27.37 6.36
C ALA A 100 6.77 -27.87 5.80
N VAL A 101 7.47 -27.04 5.02
CA VAL A 101 8.79 -27.38 4.47
C VAL A 101 9.82 -27.58 5.59
N MET A 102 9.83 -26.73 6.61
CA MET A 102 10.71 -26.90 7.77
C MET A 102 10.44 -28.21 8.51
N SER A 103 9.17 -28.56 8.69
CA SER A 103 8.78 -29.84 9.34
C SER A 103 9.28 -31.04 8.52
N GLN A 104 9.14 -31.00 7.19
CA GLN A 104 9.68 -32.03 6.31
C GLN A 104 11.21 -32.11 6.39
N LEU A 105 11.90 -30.96 6.40
CA LEU A 105 13.36 -30.93 6.51
C LEU A 105 13.85 -31.61 7.79
N ILE A 106 13.17 -31.39 8.92
CA ILE A 106 13.48 -32.06 10.19
C ILE A 106 13.35 -33.59 10.06
N THR A 107 12.28 -34.07 9.41
CA THR A 107 12.11 -35.52 9.19
C THR A 107 13.17 -36.11 8.26
N TRP A 108 13.60 -35.37 7.23
CA TRP A 108 14.68 -35.81 6.35
C TRP A 108 16.03 -35.82 7.05
N GLN A 109 16.28 -34.85 7.93
CA GLN A 109 17.49 -34.81 8.75
C GLN A 109 17.55 -36.00 9.70
N SER A 110 16.45 -36.35 10.38
CA SER A 110 16.44 -37.52 11.27
C SER A 110 16.69 -38.82 10.50
N LEU A 111 16.04 -39.00 9.35
CA LEU A 111 16.27 -40.17 8.50
C LEU A 111 17.73 -40.25 8.02
N ARG A 112 18.32 -39.11 7.61
CA ARG A 112 19.73 -39.03 7.23
C ARG A 112 20.63 -39.43 8.39
N ASP A 113 20.35 -38.92 9.59
CA ASP A 113 21.14 -39.22 10.80
C ASP A 113 21.05 -40.72 11.17
N GLU A 114 19.87 -41.33 11.07
CA GLU A 114 19.66 -42.77 11.25
C GLU A 114 20.47 -43.59 10.22
N LEU A 115 20.37 -43.24 8.94
CA LEU A 115 21.15 -43.90 7.89
C LEU A 115 22.65 -43.74 8.11
N GLN A 116 23.11 -42.56 8.52
CA GLN A 116 24.51 -42.30 8.82
C GLN A 116 24.98 -43.15 10.01
N ALA A 117 24.16 -43.33 11.04
CA ALA A 117 24.45 -44.20 12.16
C ALA A 117 24.53 -45.68 11.74
N CYS A 118 23.62 -46.14 10.88
CA CYS A 118 23.69 -47.50 10.31
C CYS A 118 24.95 -47.72 9.47
N VAL A 119 25.33 -46.74 8.64
CA VAL A 119 26.57 -46.80 7.85
C VAL A 119 27.79 -46.85 8.76
N ALA A 120 27.86 -45.99 9.78
CA ALA A 120 28.96 -45.98 10.75
C ALA A 120 29.07 -47.33 11.48
N ALA A 121 27.95 -47.86 11.99
CA ALA A 121 27.92 -49.17 12.64
C ALA A 121 28.37 -50.29 11.68
N THR A 122 27.95 -50.25 10.41
CA THR A 122 28.38 -51.24 9.41
C THR A 122 29.88 -51.16 9.15
N LEU A 123 30.43 -49.95 9.06
CA LEU A 123 31.87 -49.72 8.88
C LEU A 123 32.69 -50.18 10.09
N ASP A 124 32.14 -50.11 11.32
CA ASP A 124 32.81 -50.66 12.51
C ASP A 124 33.01 -52.19 12.43
N PHE A 125 32.12 -52.89 11.71
CA PHE A 125 32.22 -54.33 11.44
C PHE A 125 32.84 -54.65 10.08
N MET A 126 33.38 -53.69 9.35
CA MET A 126 34.03 -53.92 8.06
C MET A 126 35.44 -53.35 8.02
N GLN A 127 36.35 -54.08 7.37
CA GLN A 127 37.69 -53.63 7.06
C GLN A 127 37.77 -53.49 5.55
N ILE A 128 37.99 -52.27 5.09
CA ILE A 128 38.20 -51.98 3.67
C ILE A 128 39.70 -51.79 3.47
N ASN A 129 40.30 -52.68 2.69
CA ASN A 129 41.71 -52.60 2.29
C ASN A 129 41.77 -52.12 0.84
N LEU A 130 42.57 -51.07 0.59
CA LEU A 130 42.90 -50.68 -0.76
C LEU A 130 43.91 -51.67 -1.34
N LEU A 131 43.58 -52.34 -2.45
CA LEU A 131 44.47 -53.27 -3.13
C LEU A 131 45.24 -52.56 -4.24
N THR A 132 44.55 -51.86 -5.12
CA THR A 132 45.16 -51.10 -6.23
C THR A 132 44.46 -49.76 -6.41
N PHE A 133 45.25 -48.72 -6.72
CA PHE A 133 44.73 -47.42 -7.15
C PHE A 133 45.68 -46.83 -8.18
N ASN A 134 45.20 -46.63 -9.41
CA ASN A 134 45.97 -46.06 -10.51
C ASN A 134 45.06 -45.17 -11.40
N GLN A 135 45.56 -44.75 -12.56
CA GLN A 135 44.87 -43.81 -13.45
C GLN A 135 43.60 -44.36 -14.11
N SER A 136 43.36 -45.67 -14.07
CA SER A 136 42.26 -46.36 -14.77
C SER A 136 41.63 -47.49 -13.94
N GLU A 137 42.03 -47.67 -12.68
CA GLU A 137 41.60 -48.79 -11.84
C GLU A 137 41.67 -48.43 -10.35
N LEU A 138 40.62 -48.83 -9.62
CA LEU A 138 40.53 -48.89 -8.16
C LEU A 138 40.07 -50.29 -7.77
N SER A 139 40.90 -51.05 -7.07
CA SER A 139 40.49 -52.32 -6.45
C SER A 139 40.53 -52.20 -4.93
N VAL A 140 39.43 -52.59 -4.28
CA VAL A 140 39.29 -52.61 -2.84
C VAL A 140 38.81 -53.99 -2.39
N GLU A 141 39.26 -54.40 -1.22
CA GLU A 141 38.81 -55.62 -0.57
C GLU A 141 38.01 -55.24 0.68
N ILE A 142 36.82 -55.79 0.81
CA ILE A 142 35.94 -55.61 1.95
C ILE A 142 35.91 -56.92 2.73
N ARG A 143 36.35 -56.87 3.98
CA ARG A 143 36.31 -58.01 4.92
C ARG A 143 35.43 -57.70 6.12
N PRO A 144 34.57 -58.63 6.57
CA PRO A 144 33.91 -58.50 7.87
C PRO A 144 34.94 -58.54 9.02
N ARG A 145 34.93 -57.54 9.89
CA ARG A 145 35.63 -57.56 11.17
C ARG A 145 34.79 -58.36 12.17
N LEU A 146 35.18 -59.61 12.44
CA LEU A 146 34.54 -60.40 13.49
C LEU A 146 34.99 -59.90 14.88
N CYS A 147 34.03 -59.64 15.77
CA CYS A 147 34.32 -59.37 17.16
C CYS A 147 35.02 -60.60 17.78
N SER A 148 35.92 -60.36 18.73
CA SER A 148 37.07 -61.18 19.18
C SER A 148 36.82 -62.62 19.68
N SER A 149 35.67 -63.24 19.43
CA SER A 149 35.33 -64.62 19.79
C SER A 149 35.27 -65.62 18.63
N LEU A 150 35.32 -65.16 17.37
CA LEU A 150 35.34 -66.02 16.18
C LEU A 150 36.64 -65.78 15.40
N SER A 151 37.37 -66.84 15.06
CA SER A 151 38.60 -66.73 14.28
C SER A 151 38.30 -66.09 12.91
N SER A 152 38.96 -64.95 12.66
CA SER A 152 38.80 -64.05 11.50
C SER A 152 39.05 -64.68 10.11
N ASN A 153 39.32 -66.00 10.03
CA ASN A 153 39.84 -66.66 8.84
C ASN A 153 38.81 -67.57 8.14
N LYS A 154 37.52 -67.41 8.40
CA LYS A 154 36.47 -68.30 7.85
C LYS A 154 35.44 -67.62 6.94
N LEU A 155 35.42 -66.29 6.85
CA LEU A 155 34.49 -65.57 5.98
C LEU A 155 35.23 -65.12 4.73
N GLU A 156 34.65 -65.45 3.58
CA GLU A 156 35.12 -65.03 2.26
C GLU A 156 35.13 -63.49 2.18
N SER A 157 36.17 -62.96 1.54
CA SER A 157 36.35 -61.53 1.36
C SER A 157 35.68 -61.09 0.06
N LEU A 158 35.06 -59.91 0.05
CA LEU A 158 34.50 -59.36 -1.18
C LEU A 158 35.53 -58.44 -1.83
N LYS A 159 35.97 -58.76 -3.03
CA LYS A 159 36.86 -57.89 -3.81
C LYS A 159 36.05 -57.13 -4.85
N LEU A 160 36.15 -55.81 -4.81
CA LEU A 160 35.52 -54.91 -5.77
C LEU A 160 36.60 -54.26 -6.61
N SER A 161 36.48 -54.36 -7.92
CA SER A 161 37.38 -53.70 -8.86
C SER A 161 36.58 -52.79 -9.78
N VAL A 162 36.88 -51.50 -9.74
CA VAL A 162 36.31 -50.49 -10.63
C VAL A 162 37.39 -50.10 -11.63
N THR A 163 37.08 -50.23 -12.92
CA THR A 163 37.96 -49.75 -14.00
C THR A 163 37.26 -48.64 -14.77
N TRP A 164 38.02 -47.66 -15.22
CA TRP A 164 37.52 -46.56 -16.05
C TRP A 164 38.49 -46.20 -17.16
N ASP A 165 37.95 -45.71 -18.27
CA ASP A 165 38.73 -45.28 -19.43
C ASP A 165 38.71 -43.75 -19.61
N HIS A 166 39.41 -43.27 -20.63
CA HIS A 166 39.48 -41.83 -20.97
C HIS A 166 38.16 -41.26 -21.51
N VAL A 167 37.12 -42.08 -21.62
CA VAL A 167 35.78 -41.74 -22.12
C VAL A 167 34.75 -41.82 -20.99
N ASP A 168 35.20 -41.84 -19.73
CA ASP A 168 34.38 -41.91 -18.52
C ASP A 168 33.44 -43.13 -18.46
N GLN A 169 33.79 -44.24 -19.12
CA GLN A 169 33.05 -45.50 -18.96
C GLN A 169 33.55 -46.27 -17.75
N PHE A 170 32.67 -46.49 -16.77
CA PHE A 170 32.97 -47.26 -15.57
C PHE A 170 32.50 -48.71 -15.70
N ARG A 171 33.36 -49.67 -15.34
CA ARG A 171 32.99 -51.07 -15.13
C ARG A 171 33.24 -51.46 -13.69
N LEU A 172 32.24 -52.05 -13.05
CA LEU A 172 32.33 -52.65 -11.72
C LEU A 172 32.40 -54.18 -11.86
N GLN A 173 33.43 -54.77 -11.29
CA GLN A 173 33.58 -56.22 -11.12
C GLN A 173 33.54 -56.55 -9.63
N VAL A 174 32.83 -57.62 -9.30
CA VAL A 174 32.67 -58.14 -7.93
C VAL A 174 33.16 -59.58 -7.95
N ASP A 175 34.23 -59.86 -7.21
CA ASP A 175 34.78 -61.20 -7.04
C ASP A 175 34.64 -61.62 -5.57
N GLU A 176 34.14 -62.83 -5.35
CA GLU A 176 34.16 -63.50 -4.04
C GLU A 176 35.53 -64.18 -3.87
N GLY A 177 36.20 -63.95 -2.74
CA GLY A 177 37.56 -64.42 -2.47
C GLY A 177 37.67 -65.32 -1.25
#